data_AF-A0A5C8LG47-F1
#
_entry.id   AF-A0A5C8LG47-F1
#
_cell.length_a   1.000
_cell.length_b   1.000
_cell.length_c   1.000
_cell.angle_alpha   90.00
_cell.angle_beta   90.00
_cell.angle_gamma   90.00
#
_symmetry.space_group_name_H-M   'P 1'
#
loop_
_entity.id
_entity.type
_entity.pdbx_description
1 polymer ?
#
loop_
_entity_poly.entity_id
_entity_poly.type
_entity_poly.pdbx_seq_one_letter_code
_entity_poly.pdbx_strand_id
1 'polypeptide(L)'
;MSRMKKLWRLIPLIGLMTFLLTGCGDPTLSALKPKGPVAAEQLYLMKLSLFIMVFVVIVVFAIYVYVLIRFRKREGDDSIPKQVEGSHVLEIIWTVVPILLLLVLAVPTVSYTFKHSTNYTKDKAAVHVKVTAHQFWWQFEYPDLGISTAQQLVIPKDKIISFEVVSADVSHAFWVPSLGGKVDTNTGITNTLYLQADEISTFQGRCAELCGASHALMNFTVQSKTEEDFNAWVQKMKAPVTVPATAQKGEELFKENCMSCHAITSNGPGVAPNLKGFADRDTLAGVLEHTPEKMALWIHNPQEQKPGNKMPAFGKEANGKLDDAQIKDIVTYLQTLK
;
A
#
# COMPACT_ATOMS: atom_id res chain seq x y z
N MET A 1 -16.02 31.05 42.26
CA MET A 1 -15.14 31.61 41.19
C MET A 1 -13.91 30.74 40.81
N SER A 2 -13.78 29.44 41.16
CA SER A 2 -12.51 28.69 40.93
C SER A 2 -12.54 27.52 39.92
N ARG A 3 -13.70 27.06 39.43
CA ARG A 3 -13.77 25.95 38.45
C ARG A 3 -13.57 26.39 36.99
N MET A 4 -14.10 27.55 36.60
CA MET A 4 -14.02 28.06 35.22
C MET A 4 -12.58 28.45 34.81
N LYS A 5 -11.79 28.98 35.75
CA LYS A 5 -10.36 29.29 35.53
C LYS A 5 -9.49 28.04 35.32
N LYS A 6 -9.91 26.86 35.81
CA LYS A 6 -9.19 25.59 35.58
C LYS A 6 -9.49 24.99 34.20
N LEU A 7 -10.73 25.13 33.71
CA LEU A 7 -11.11 24.74 32.34
C LEU A 7 -10.38 25.56 31.27
N TRP A 8 -10.18 26.86 31.51
CA TRP A 8 -9.39 27.71 30.60
C TRP A 8 -7.93 27.27 30.44
N ARG A 9 -7.34 26.57 31.42
CA ARG A 9 -5.98 26.03 31.32
C ARG A 9 -5.87 24.80 30.41
N LEU A 10 -7.00 24.13 30.11
CA LEU A 10 -7.04 22.98 29.20
C LEU A 10 -7.24 23.38 27.74
N ILE A 11 -7.70 24.61 27.46
CA ILE A 11 -7.88 25.14 26.11
C ILE A 11 -6.59 25.09 25.27
N PRO A 12 -5.40 25.52 25.75
CA PRO A 12 -4.18 25.40 24.96
C PRO A 12 -3.75 23.96 24.73
N LEU A 13 -4.03 23.05 25.67
CA LEU A 13 -3.72 21.62 25.54
C LEU A 13 -4.62 20.95 24.49
N ILE A 14 -5.93 21.26 24.52
CA ILE A 14 -6.91 20.79 23.54
C ILE A 14 -6.62 21.40 22.17
N GLY A 15 -6.28 22.70 22.12
CA GLY A 15 -5.88 23.41 20.90
C GLY A 15 -4.65 22.79 20.25
N LEU A 16 -3.61 22.51 21.03
CA LEU A 16 -2.41 21.82 20.57
C LEU A 16 -2.75 20.39 20.09
N MET A 17 -3.60 19.66 20.80
CA MET A 17 -4.02 18.32 20.39
C MET A 17 -4.82 18.34 19.09
N THR A 18 -5.74 19.30 18.90
CA THR A 18 -6.46 19.47 17.63
C THR A 18 -5.53 19.86 16.48
N PHE A 19 -4.50 20.67 16.73
CA PHE A 19 -3.51 21.04 15.72
C PHE A 19 -2.59 19.87 15.34
N LEU A 20 -2.25 19.01 16.30
CA LEU A 20 -1.48 17.79 16.04
C LEU A 20 -2.29 16.72 15.28
N LEU A 21 -3.62 16.81 15.29
CA LEU A 21 -4.52 15.89 14.57
C LEU A 21 -4.81 16.32 13.12
N THR A 22 -4.43 17.52 12.70
CA THR A 22 -4.53 17.96 11.30
C THR A 22 -3.31 17.51 10.49
N GLY A 23 -3.13 16.19 10.33
CA GLY A 23 -2.13 15.64 9.42
C GLY A 23 -2.64 15.67 7.97
N CYS A 24 -1.91 16.32 7.06
CA CYS A 24 -2.13 16.18 5.62
C CYS A 24 -1.68 14.77 5.18
N GLY A 25 -2.64 13.89 4.87
CA GLY A 25 -2.37 12.58 4.31
C GLY A 25 -2.48 12.57 2.79
N ASP A 26 -1.57 11.86 2.12
CA ASP A 26 -1.66 11.56 0.69
C ASP A 26 -2.95 10.77 0.40
N PRO A 27 -3.89 11.31 -0.39
CA PRO A 27 -5.15 10.64 -0.67
C PRO A 27 -4.99 9.32 -1.46
N THR A 28 -3.87 9.12 -2.16
CA THR A 28 -3.59 7.93 -2.96
C THR A 28 -2.96 6.78 -2.16
N LEU A 29 -2.63 7.03 -0.88
CA LEU A 29 -2.04 6.08 0.07
C LEU A 29 -2.85 6.01 1.37
N SER A 30 -4.18 6.06 1.29
CA SER A 30 -5.03 6.09 2.49
C SER A 30 -6.14 5.04 2.46
N ALA A 31 -6.13 4.14 3.45
CA ALA A 31 -7.23 3.22 3.72
C ALA A 31 -8.52 3.92 4.20
N LEU A 32 -8.43 5.22 4.56
CA LEU A 32 -9.57 6.02 5.00
C LEU A 32 -10.24 6.78 3.85
N LYS A 33 -9.68 6.73 2.63
CA LYS A 33 -10.21 7.33 1.40
C LYS A 33 -10.34 6.24 0.33
N PRO A 34 -11.32 5.34 0.43
CA PRO A 34 -11.46 4.19 -0.46
C PRO A 34 -11.79 4.63 -1.88
N LYS A 35 -11.12 3.99 -2.86
CA LYS A 35 -11.23 4.22 -4.31
C LYS A 35 -11.60 2.95 -5.09
N GLY A 36 -12.10 1.95 -4.36
CA GLY A 36 -12.58 0.69 -4.88
C GLY A 36 -13.61 0.06 -3.93
N PRO A 37 -14.40 -0.91 -4.41
CA PRO A 37 -15.48 -1.52 -3.63
C PRO A 37 -14.99 -2.25 -2.39
N VAL A 38 -13.82 -2.93 -2.48
CA VAL A 38 -13.23 -3.66 -1.36
C VAL A 38 -12.85 -2.69 -0.22
N ALA A 39 -12.09 -1.63 -0.52
CA ALA A 39 -11.75 -0.62 0.48
C ALA A 39 -13.00 0.10 1.05
N ALA A 40 -14.04 0.32 0.25
CA ALA A 40 -15.27 0.97 0.71
C ALA A 40 -16.00 0.12 1.77
N GLU A 41 -16.10 -1.20 1.55
CA GLU A 41 -16.68 -2.16 2.49
C GLU A 41 -15.84 -2.28 3.77
N GLN A 42 -14.51 -2.27 3.63
CA GLN A 42 -13.61 -2.21 4.78
C GLN A 42 -13.78 -0.93 5.59
N LEU A 43 -13.91 0.23 4.93
CA LEU A 43 -14.16 1.51 5.61
C LEU A 43 -15.50 1.51 6.34
N TYR A 44 -16.53 0.88 5.78
CA TYR A 44 -17.80 0.70 6.48
C TYR A 44 -17.62 -0.06 7.80
N LEU A 45 -16.91 -1.20 7.79
CA LEU A 45 -16.61 -1.97 9.01
C LEU A 45 -15.76 -1.16 10.02
N MET A 46 -14.78 -0.40 9.54
CA MET A 46 -13.98 0.49 10.39
C MET A 46 -14.85 1.57 11.06
N LYS A 47 -15.77 2.19 10.32
CA LYS A 47 -16.69 3.19 10.87
C LYS A 47 -17.70 2.58 11.85
N LEU A 48 -18.23 1.40 11.54
CA LEU A 48 -19.16 0.70 12.41
C LEU A 48 -18.51 0.34 13.76
N SER A 49 -17.33 -0.28 13.72
CA SER A 49 -16.56 -0.63 14.92
C SER A 49 -16.16 0.61 15.73
N LEU A 50 -15.71 1.68 15.05
CA LEU A 50 -15.38 2.95 15.71
C LEU A 50 -16.60 3.57 16.38
N PHE A 51 -17.77 3.58 15.73
CA PHE A 51 -19.00 4.12 16.30
C PHE A 51 -19.41 3.36 17.56
N ILE A 52 -19.41 2.03 17.53
CA ILE A 52 -19.72 1.18 18.69
C ILE A 52 -18.73 1.46 19.83
N MET A 53 -17.43 1.52 19.53
CA MET A 53 -16.38 1.81 20.50
C MET A 53 -16.57 3.17 21.16
N VAL A 54 -16.76 4.23 20.37
CA VAL A 54 -16.97 5.59 20.87
C VAL A 54 -18.24 5.67 21.72
N PHE A 55 -19.33 5.02 21.29
CA PHE A 55 -20.56 4.95 22.07
C PHE A 55 -20.35 4.32 23.44
N VAL A 56 -19.70 3.15 23.51
CA VAL A 56 -19.41 2.46 24.77
C VAL A 56 -18.51 3.32 25.67
N VAL A 57 -17.46 3.92 25.11
CA VAL A 57 -16.56 4.82 25.83
C VAL A 57 -17.34 6.00 26.40
N ILE A 58 -18.18 6.68 25.63
CA ILE A 58 -18.99 7.81 26.13
C ILE A 58 -19.89 7.37 27.29
N VAL A 59 -20.57 6.25 27.18
CA VAL A 59 -21.47 5.74 28.24
C VAL A 59 -20.69 5.44 29.51
N VAL A 60 -19.59 4.68 29.41
CA VAL A 60 -18.76 4.30 30.56
C VAL A 60 -18.17 5.54 31.23
N PHE A 61 -17.59 6.45 30.45
CA PHE A 61 -17.00 7.67 31.00
C PHE A 61 -18.06 8.62 31.58
N ALA A 62 -19.26 8.70 30.99
CA ALA A 62 -20.35 9.50 31.54
C ALA A 62 -20.80 8.96 32.91
N ILE A 63 -20.97 7.64 33.05
CA ILE A 63 -21.30 7.00 34.33
C ILE A 63 -20.18 7.23 35.34
N TYR A 64 -18.92 7.02 34.93
CA TYR A 64 -17.76 7.23 35.79
C TYR A 64 -17.66 8.67 36.30
N VAL A 65 -17.78 9.67 35.41
CA VAL A 65 -17.77 11.09 35.76
C VAL A 65 -18.97 11.43 36.65
N TYR A 66 -20.15 10.91 36.35
CA TYR A 66 -21.33 11.08 37.20
C TYR A 66 -21.07 10.58 38.62
N VAL A 67 -20.51 9.36 38.76
CA VAL A 67 -20.19 8.76 40.06
C VAL A 67 -19.18 9.63 40.82
N LEU A 68 -18.11 10.06 40.15
CA LEU A 68 -17.07 10.92 40.74
C LEU A 68 -17.61 12.29 41.19
N ILE A 69 -18.62 12.84 40.53
CA ILE A 69 -19.21 14.13 40.91
C ILE A 69 -20.27 13.95 42.01
N ARG A 70 -21.14 12.96 41.86
CA ARG A 70 -22.32 12.77 42.72
C ARG A 70 -21.99 12.16 44.07
N PHE A 71 -21.05 11.22 44.11
CA PHE A 71 -20.69 10.43 45.31
C PHE A 71 -19.32 10.84 45.89
N ARG A 72 -18.81 12.01 45.51
CA ARG A 72 -17.59 12.56 46.11
C ARG A 72 -17.82 12.87 47.59
N LYS A 73 -17.03 12.24 48.48
CA LYS A 73 -17.02 12.55 49.92
C LYS A 73 -16.73 14.04 50.13
N ARG A 74 -17.57 14.72 50.94
CA ARG A 74 -17.37 16.12 51.32
C ARG A 74 -16.61 16.19 52.65
N GLU A 75 -15.92 17.29 52.88
CA GLU A 75 -15.27 17.54 54.18
C GLU A 75 -16.36 17.56 55.27
N GLY A 76 -16.15 16.77 56.33
CA GLY A 76 -17.07 16.63 57.46
C GLY A 76 -18.24 15.65 57.29
N ASP A 77 -18.30 14.89 56.18
CA ASP A 77 -19.32 13.85 55.99
C ASP A 77 -18.82 12.49 56.53
N ASP A 78 -19.30 12.08 57.70
CA ASP A 78 -18.99 10.77 58.31
C ASP A 78 -20.14 9.76 58.16
N SER A 79 -21.10 10.03 57.25
CA SER A 79 -22.19 9.09 57.00
C SER A 79 -21.69 7.81 56.30
N ILE A 80 -22.21 6.66 56.74
CA ILE A 80 -21.95 5.37 56.09
C ILE A 80 -22.87 5.28 54.86
N PRO A 81 -22.33 5.01 53.65
CA PRO A 81 -23.16 4.87 52.44
C PRO A 81 -24.10 3.66 52.56
N LYS A 82 -25.22 3.70 51.83
CA LYS A 82 -26.16 2.57 51.78
C LYS A 82 -25.42 1.32 51.30
N GLN A 83 -25.42 0.28 52.12
CA GLN A 83 -24.83 -1.01 51.77
C GLN A 83 -25.74 -1.72 50.77
N VAL A 84 -25.31 -1.75 49.50
CA VAL A 84 -25.98 -2.46 48.41
C VAL A 84 -24.99 -3.46 47.84
N GLU A 85 -25.37 -4.73 47.80
CA GLU A 85 -24.46 -5.81 47.37
C GLU A 85 -24.47 -6.03 45.85
N GLY A 86 -25.53 -5.58 45.15
CA GLY A 86 -25.61 -5.72 43.70
C GLY A 86 -27.01 -5.48 43.14
N SER A 87 -27.15 -5.77 41.85
CA SER A 87 -28.44 -5.74 41.16
C SER A 87 -28.41 -6.72 40.00
N HIS A 88 -29.13 -7.83 40.13
CA HIS A 88 -29.25 -8.83 39.05
C HIS A 88 -29.81 -8.24 37.75
N VAL A 89 -30.66 -7.22 37.84
CA VAL A 89 -31.18 -6.52 36.65
C VAL A 89 -30.06 -5.78 35.92
N LEU A 90 -29.19 -5.06 36.65
CA LEU A 90 -28.05 -4.38 36.03
C LEU A 90 -27.03 -5.38 35.49
N GLU A 91 -26.82 -6.49 36.20
CA GLU A 91 -25.98 -7.60 35.76
C GLU A 91 -26.41 -8.15 34.40
N ILE A 92 -27.70 -8.45 34.24
CA ILE A 92 -28.23 -8.92 32.97
C ILE A 92 -28.05 -7.87 31.87
N ILE A 93 -28.33 -6.59 32.15
CA ILE A 93 -28.23 -5.51 31.16
C ILE A 93 -26.79 -5.37 30.63
N TRP A 94 -25.80 -5.26 31.52
CA TRP A 94 -24.42 -5.06 31.08
C TRP A 94 -23.77 -6.32 30.51
N THR A 95 -24.40 -7.49 30.64
CA THR A 95 -23.96 -8.71 29.95
C THR A 95 -24.62 -8.84 28.58
N VAL A 96 -25.92 -8.59 28.47
CA VAL A 96 -26.67 -8.72 27.22
C VAL A 96 -26.30 -7.63 26.21
N VAL A 97 -26.14 -6.38 26.66
CA VAL A 97 -25.84 -5.26 25.75
C VAL A 97 -24.52 -5.47 24.98
N PRO A 98 -23.37 -5.81 25.61
CA PRO A 98 -22.15 -6.11 24.86
C PRO A 98 -22.29 -7.29 23.89
N ILE A 99 -23.03 -8.34 24.26
CA ILE A 99 -23.28 -9.47 23.35
C ILE A 99 -24.02 -8.99 22.10
N LEU A 100 -25.07 -8.19 22.25
CA LEU A 100 -25.81 -7.64 21.11
C LEU A 100 -24.94 -6.72 20.25
N LEU A 101 -24.13 -5.85 20.86
CA LEU A 101 -23.19 -4.98 20.13
C LEU A 101 -22.16 -5.79 19.34
N LEU A 102 -21.65 -6.88 19.91
CA LEU A 102 -20.73 -7.79 19.21
C LEU A 102 -21.42 -8.52 18.06
N LEU A 103 -22.68 -8.95 18.21
CA LEU A 103 -23.43 -9.58 17.11
C LEU A 103 -23.64 -8.62 15.94
N VAL A 104 -23.97 -7.35 16.22
CA VAL A 104 -24.13 -6.30 15.20
C VAL A 104 -22.83 -6.09 14.41
N LEU A 105 -21.66 -6.20 15.05
CA LEU A 105 -20.37 -6.13 14.39
C LEU A 105 -20.00 -7.44 13.66
N ALA A 106 -20.22 -8.58 14.31
CA ALA A 106 -19.75 -9.88 13.84
C ALA A 106 -20.44 -10.32 12.53
N VAL A 107 -21.74 -10.09 12.39
CA VAL A 107 -22.50 -10.51 11.19
C VAL A 107 -21.94 -9.87 9.90
N PRO A 108 -21.81 -8.53 9.77
CA PRO A 108 -21.22 -7.94 8.58
C PRO A 108 -19.74 -8.28 8.44
N THR A 109 -18.98 -8.40 9.54
CA THR A 109 -17.56 -8.82 9.47
C THR A 109 -17.43 -10.18 8.80
N VAL A 110 -18.16 -11.20 9.26
CA VAL A 110 -18.10 -12.55 8.68
C VAL A 110 -18.55 -12.54 7.22
N SER A 111 -19.65 -11.84 6.90
CA SER A 111 -20.16 -11.73 5.53
C SER A 111 -19.12 -11.13 4.56
N TYR A 112 -18.52 -9.99 4.93
CA TYR A 112 -17.49 -9.35 4.13
C TYR A 112 -16.19 -10.17 4.07
N THR A 113 -15.80 -10.87 5.13
CA THR A 113 -14.65 -11.79 5.10
C THR A 113 -14.83 -12.87 4.02
N PHE A 114 -15.99 -13.52 3.97
CA PHE A 114 -16.24 -14.53 2.94
C PHE A 114 -16.32 -13.90 1.55
N LYS A 115 -17.01 -12.77 1.40
CA LYS A 115 -17.08 -12.05 0.12
C LYS A 115 -15.70 -11.70 -0.42
N HIS A 116 -14.83 -11.14 0.42
CA HIS A 116 -13.47 -10.74 0.03
C HIS A 116 -12.51 -11.92 -0.18
N SER A 117 -12.87 -13.12 0.29
CA SER A 117 -12.13 -14.35 0.00
C SER A 117 -12.48 -14.99 -1.35
N THR A 118 -13.40 -14.39 -2.11
CA THR A 118 -13.80 -14.89 -3.43
C THR A 118 -12.59 -14.97 -4.36
N ASN A 119 -12.39 -16.13 -4.97
CA ASN A 119 -11.26 -16.40 -5.85
C ASN A 119 -11.66 -16.21 -7.32
N TYR A 120 -11.08 -15.20 -7.97
CA TYR A 120 -11.33 -14.85 -9.37
C TYR A 120 -10.29 -15.41 -10.35
N THR A 121 -9.35 -16.27 -9.91
CA THR A 121 -8.27 -16.82 -10.76
C THR A 121 -8.74 -17.69 -11.93
N LYS A 122 -10.01 -18.11 -11.93
CA LYS A 122 -10.64 -18.88 -13.02
C LYS A 122 -11.66 -18.06 -13.81
N ASP A 123 -11.86 -16.79 -13.45
CA ASP A 123 -12.85 -15.93 -14.08
C ASP A 123 -12.29 -15.28 -15.34
N LYS A 124 -12.81 -15.67 -16.50
CA LYS A 124 -12.38 -15.14 -17.80
C LYS A 124 -12.67 -13.65 -17.99
N ALA A 125 -13.59 -13.06 -17.21
CA ALA A 125 -13.90 -11.64 -17.27
C ALA A 125 -12.93 -10.79 -16.42
N ALA A 126 -12.17 -11.41 -15.51
CA ALA A 126 -11.18 -10.73 -14.70
C ALA A 126 -9.86 -10.55 -15.46
N VAL A 127 -9.13 -9.48 -15.11
CA VAL A 127 -7.75 -9.31 -15.58
C VAL A 127 -6.84 -10.08 -14.61
N HIS A 128 -6.18 -11.13 -15.09
CA HIS A 128 -5.26 -11.91 -14.29
C HIS A 128 -3.88 -11.27 -14.23
N VAL A 129 -3.36 -11.12 -13.01
CA VAL A 129 -2.02 -10.58 -12.75
C VAL A 129 -1.31 -11.48 -11.75
N LYS A 130 -0.15 -12.00 -12.13
CA LYS A 130 0.78 -12.63 -11.20
C LYS A 130 1.72 -11.57 -10.63
N VAL A 131 1.80 -11.52 -9.31
CA VAL A 131 2.66 -10.61 -8.58
C VAL A 131 3.77 -11.42 -7.93
N THR A 132 5.01 -11.14 -8.31
CA THR A 132 6.18 -11.74 -7.67
C THR A 132 6.93 -10.67 -6.88
N ALA A 133 7.08 -10.88 -5.58
CA ALA A 133 7.84 -10.00 -4.70
C ALA A 133 9.31 -10.43 -4.63
N HIS A 134 10.21 -9.45 -4.66
CA HIS A 134 11.65 -9.62 -4.55
C HIS A 134 12.20 -8.56 -3.59
N GLN A 135 13.32 -8.82 -2.92
CA GLN A 135 14.08 -7.78 -2.20
C GLN A 135 14.77 -6.86 -3.23
N PHE A 136 14.34 -5.61 -3.43
CA PHE A 136 13.20 -4.89 -2.83
C PHE A 136 12.35 -4.25 -3.94
N TRP A 137 11.73 -5.05 -4.80
CA TRP A 137 10.96 -4.62 -5.97
C TRP A 137 9.83 -5.61 -6.30
N TRP A 138 8.89 -5.16 -7.10
CA TRP A 138 7.67 -5.87 -7.49
C TRP A 138 7.67 -6.18 -8.98
N GLN A 139 7.43 -7.44 -9.31
CA GLN A 139 7.20 -7.93 -10.66
C GLN A 139 5.72 -8.13 -10.91
N PHE A 140 5.24 -7.69 -12.07
CA PHE A 140 3.86 -7.85 -12.50
C PHE A 140 3.83 -8.55 -13.85
N GLU A 141 3.15 -9.70 -13.91
CA GLU A 141 3.00 -10.49 -15.12
C GLU A 141 1.52 -10.65 -15.46
N TYR A 142 1.18 -10.40 -16.72
CA TYR A 142 -0.16 -10.54 -17.26
C TYR A 142 -0.15 -11.78 -18.17
N PRO A 143 -0.38 -12.99 -17.63
CA PRO A 143 -0.19 -14.24 -18.37
C PRO A 143 -1.02 -14.30 -19.65
N ASP A 144 -2.29 -13.88 -19.58
CA ASP A 144 -3.20 -13.88 -20.73
C ASP A 144 -2.78 -12.91 -21.84
N LEU A 145 -2.03 -11.87 -21.46
CA LEU A 145 -1.55 -10.85 -22.37
C LEU A 145 -0.10 -11.11 -22.82
N GLY A 146 0.64 -12.01 -22.18
CA GLY A 146 2.05 -12.20 -22.43
C GLY A 146 2.87 -10.93 -22.19
N ILE A 147 2.55 -10.17 -21.12
CA ILE A 147 3.25 -8.93 -20.74
C ILE A 147 3.89 -9.12 -19.37
N SER A 148 5.13 -8.62 -19.22
CA SER A 148 5.82 -8.52 -17.95
C SER A 148 6.31 -7.09 -17.74
N THR A 149 6.10 -6.55 -16.54
CA THR A 149 6.56 -5.23 -16.13
C THR A 149 7.00 -5.29 -14.65
N ALA A 150 7.55 -4.18 -14.15
CA ALA A 150 8.00 -4.08 -12.77
C ALA A 150 7.71 -2.69 -12.20
N GLN A 151 7.47 -2.60 -10.90
CA GLN A 151 7.23 -1.38 -10.12
C GLN A 151 6.00 -0.53 -10.50
N GLN A 152 5.41 -0.77 -11.66
CA GLN A 152 4.21 -0.09 -12.13
C GLN A 152 3.22 -1.10 -12.69
N LEU A 153 2.10 -1.23 -12.01
CA LEU A 153 0.96 -2.03 -12.41
C LEU A 153 -0.01 -1.14 -13.19
N VAL A 154 -0.54 -1.61 -14.32
CA VAL A 154 -1.58 -0.92 -15.09
C VAL A 154 -2.84 -1.77 -15.11
N ILE A 155 -3.99 -1.17 -14.77
CA ILE A 155 -5.28 -1.87 -14.69
C ILE A 155 -6.38 -1.05 -15.38
N PRO A 156 -7.39 -1.70 -15.98
CA PRO A 156 -8.60 -1.01 -16.41
C PRO A 156 -9.50 -0.67 -15.21
N LYS A 157 -10.06 0.54 -15.22
CA LYS A 157 -11.11 0.98 -14.30
C LYS A 157 -12.36 0.08 -14.41
N ASP A 158 -13.11 -0.06 -13.32
CA ASP A 158 -14.39 -0.78 -13.23
C ASP A 158 -14.32 -2.26 -13.63
N LYS A 159 -13.13 -2.86 -13.58
CA LYS A 159 -12.89 -4.28 -13.81
C LYS A 159 -12.30 -4.95 -12.58
N ILE A 160 -12.64 -6.21 -12.40
CA ILE A 160 -12.03 -7.06 -11.38
C ILE A 160 -10.62 -7.44 -11.84
N ILE A 161 -9.65 -7.17 -10.98
CA ILE A 161 -8.26 -7.56 -11.17
C ILE A 161 -7.98 -8.71 -10.21
N SER A 162 -7.74 -9.89 -10.75
CA SER A 162 -7.43 -11.10 -9.98
C SER A 162 -5.92 -11.25 -9.84
N PHE A 163 -5.45 -11.22 -8.60
CA PHE A 163 -4.04 -11.37 -8.27
C PHE A 163 -3.74 -12.78 -7.76
N GLU A 164 -2.68 -13.37 -8.30
CA GLU A 164 -1.92 -14.44 -7.66
C GLU A 164 -0.62 -13.83 -7.14
N VAL A 165 -0.35 -13.91 -5.84
CA VAL A 165 0.82 -13.29 -5.23
C VAL A 165 1.76 -14.36 -4.66
N VAL A 166 3.05 -14.24 -4.95
CA VAL A 166 4.10 -15.15 -4.45
C VAL A 166 5.40 -14.38 -4.23
N SER A 167 6.25 -14.86 -3.31
CA SER A 167 7.59 -14.29 -3.11
C SER A 167 8.68 -15.18 -3.70
N ALA A 168 9.71 -14.53 -4.26
CA ALA A 168 10.92 -15.18 -4.74
C ALA A 168 12.01 -15.34 -3.66
N ASP A 169 11.90 -14.66 -2.51
CA ASP A 169 12.96 -14.68 -1.48
C ASP A 169 12.47 -14.74 -0.02
N VAL A 170 11.92 -13.66 0.53
CA VAL A 170 11.44 -13.56 1.93
C VAL A 170 9.96 -13.22 1.96
N SER A 171 9.30 -13.27 3.12
CA SER A 171 7.93 -12.78 3.20
C SER A 171 7.85 -11.28 2.92
N HIS A 172 6.89 -10.91 2.07
CA HIS A 172 6.46 -9.54 1.81
C HIS A 172 4.95 -9.45 2.05
N ALA A 173 4.35 -8.28 1.86
CA ALA A 173 2.90 -8.16 1.76
C ALA A 173 2.50 -7.14 0.71
N PHE A 174 1.75 -7.58 -0.29
CA PHE A 174 1.24 -6.75 -1.37
C PHE A 174 0.07 -5.91 -0.87
N TRP A 175 0.20 -4.58 -0.92
CA TRP A 175 -0.83 -3.68 -0.42
C TRP A 175 -1.01 -2.44 -1.29
N VAL A 176 -2.27 -2.16 -1.65
CA VAL A 176 -2.71 -0.92 -2.29
C VAL A 176 -3.79 -0.30 -1.40
N PRO A 177 -3.44 0.55 -0.43
CA PRO A 177 -4.34 0.96 0.67
C PRO A 177 -5.66 1.58 0.23
N SER A 178 -5.66 2.34 -0.87
CA SER A 178 -6.86 2.99 -1.39
C SER A 178 -7.83 2.01 -2.06
N LEU A 179 -7.36 0.83 -2.50
CA LEU A 179 -8.18 -0.15 -3.23
C LEU A 179 -8.64 -1.31 -2.35
N GLY A 180 -7.88 -1.71 -1.34
CA GLY A 180 -8.29 -2.76 -0.42
C GLY A 180 -7.23 -3.17 0.62
N GLY A 181 -7.48 -4.34 1.22
CA GLY A 181 -6.60 -4.93 2.23
C GLY A 181 -5.29 -5.45 1.64
N LYS A 182 -4.30 -5.66 2.51
CA LYS A 182 -3.05 -6.34 2.15
C LYS A 182 -3.26 -7.85 2.07
N VAL A 183 -2.44 -8.52 1.27
CA VAL A 183 -2.27 -9.98 1.34
C VAL A 183 -0.77 -10.27 1.47
N ASP A 184 -0.42 -11.23 2.33
CA ASP A 184 0.97 -11.62 2.51
C ASP A 184 1.46 -12.38 1.28
N THR A 185 2.70 -12.13 0.91
CA THR A 185 3.35 -12.63 -0.28
C THR A 185 4.50 -13.52 0.18
N ASN A 186 4.26 -14.84 0.23
CA ASN A 186 5.15 -15.80 0.90
C ASN A 186 5.90 -16.67 -0.10
N THR A 187 7.04 -17.23 0.33
CA THR A 187 7.75 -18.24 -0.46
C THR A 187 7.02 -19.58 -0.40
N GLY A 188 6.94 -20.27 -1.54
CA GLY A 188 6.32 -21.60 -1.64
C GLY A 188 4.79 -21.64 -1.52
N ILE A 189 4.13 -20.50 -1.27
CA ILE A 189 2.66 -20.40 -1.18
C ILE A 189 2.19 -19.28 -2.10
N THR A 190 1.27 -19.61 -3.01
CA THR A 190 0.57 -18.62 -3.84
C THR A 190 -0.72 -18.23 -3.15
N ASN A 191 -0.80 -16.97 -2.70
CA ASN A 191 -2.02 -16.40 -2.16
C ASN A 191 -2.80 -15.70 -3.28
N THR A 192 -4.11 -15.50 -3.06
CA THR A 192 -4.98 -14.81 -4.01
C THR A 192 -5.61 -13.58 -3.38
N LEU A 193 -5.75 -12.52 -4.18
CA LEU A 193 -6.44 -11.28 -3.82
C LEU A 193 -7.21 -10.80 -5.06
N TYR A 194 -8.31 -10.09 -4.89
CA TYR A 194 -8.87 -9.29 -5.98
C TYR A 194 -9.01 -7.83 -5.55
N LEU A 195 -8.83 -6.92 -6.50
CA LEU A 195 -9.10 -5.50 -6.33
C LEU A 195 -9.87 -4.97 -7.55
N GLN A 196 -10.46 -3.79 -7.39
CA GLN A 196 -11.06 -3.00 -8.46
C GLN A 196 -10.82 -1.53 -8.13
N ALA A 197 -10.63 -0.70 -9.17
CA ALA A 197 -10.56 0.74 -9.06
C ALA A 197 -11.80 1.38 -9.70
N ASP A 198 -12.47 2.27 -8.96
CA ASP A 198 -13.69 2.96 -9.42
C ASP A 198 -13.39 4.31 -10.10
N GLU A 199 -12.12 4.75 -10.09
CA GLU A 199 -11.67 6.00 -10.71
C GLU A 199 -10.37 5.82 -11.49
N ILE A 200 -10.16 6.73 -12.46
CA ILE A 200 -8.91 6.84 -13.22
C ILE A 200 -7.95 7.67 -12.38
N SER A 201 -6.87 7.05 -11.93
CA SER A 201 -5.87 7.67 -11.05
C SER A 201 -4.63 6.80 -10.97
N THR A 202 -3.57 7.35 -10.38
CA THR A 202 -2.39 6.58 -9.95
C THR A 202 -2.49 6.36 -8.44
N PHE A 203 -2.61 5.10 -8.03
CA PHE A 203 -2.62 4.70 -6.63
C PHE A 203 -1.24 4.25 -6.18
N GLN A 204 -0.94 4.44 -4.90
CA GLN A 204 0.33 4.05 -4.32
C GLN A 204 0.24 2.66 -3.69
N GLY A 205 1.22 1.82 -4.03
CA GLY A 205 1.41 0.50 -3.47
C GLY A 205 2.62 0.44 -2.55
N ARG A 206 2.55 -0.39 -1.51
CA ARG A 206 3.61 -0.58 -0.50
C ARG A 206 3.81 -2.06 -0.21
N CYS A 207 5.04 -2.40 0.18
CA CYS A 207 5.29 -3.60 0.97
C CYS A 207 4.85 -3.35 2.42
N ALA A 208 4.01 -4.22 2.96
CA ALA A 208 3.45 -4.11 4.30
C ALA A 208 3.94 -5.22 5.27
N GLU A 209 5.05 -5.88 4.94
CA GLU A 209 5.72 -6.88 5.77
C GLU A 209 7.22 -6.62 5.77
N LEU A 210 7.86 -6.68 6.95
CA LEU A 210 9.26 -6.30 7.09
C LEU A 210 10.17 -7.29 6.33
N CYS A 211 10.69 -6.84 5.18
CA CYS A 211 11.46 -7.71 4.27
C CYS A 211 12.96 -7.40 4.21
N GLY A 212 13.47 -6.50 5.06
CA GLY A 212 14.90 -6.18 5.18
C GLY A 212 15.24 -4.69 5.07
N ALA A 213 16.50 -4.37 4.77
CA ALA A 213 17.07 -3.02 4.87
C ALA A 213 16.33 -1.93 4.06
N SER A 214 15.78 -2.29 2.89
CA SER A 214 15.03 -1.37 2.04
C SER A 214 13.52 -1.61 2.06
N HIS A 215 12.99 -2.23 3.11
CA HIS A 215 11.56 -2.47 3.27
C HIS A 215 10.71 -1.19 3.07
N ALA A 216 11.09 -0.10 3.73
CA ALA A 216 10.38 1.19 3.64
C ALA A 216 10.42 1.83 2.23
N LEU A 217 11.32 1.35 1.37
CA LEU A 217 11.53 1.84 0.01
C LEU A 217 10.94 0.88 -1.04
N MET A 218 10.24 -0.17 -0.63
CA MET A 218 9.66 -1.18 -1.51
C MET A 218 8.24 -0.78 -1.96
N ASN A 219 8.17 0.31 -2.70
CA ASN A 219 6.93 0.87 -3.23
C ASN A 219 6.70 0.44 -4.68
N PHE A 220 5.47 0.61 -5.15
CA PHE A 220 5.07 0.49 -6.55
C PHE A 220 3.88 1.41 -6.83
N THR A 221 3.54 1.63 -8.10
CA THR A 221 2.34 2.39 -8.48
C THR A 221 1.32 1.48 -9.16
N VAL A 222 0.04 1.85 -9.07
CA VAL A 222 -1.06 1.23 -9.80
C VAL A 222 -1.78 2.29 -10.61
N GLN A 223 -1.63 2.25 -11.94
CA GLN A 223 -2.33 3.15 -12.85
C GLN A 223 -3.66 2.54 -13.27
N SER A 224 -4.76 3.11 -12.80
CA SER A 224 -6.09 2.82 -13.30
C SER A 224 -6.38 3.67 -14.53
N LYS A 225 -6.72 3.03 -15.64
CA LYS A 225 -6.94 3.65 -16.95
C LYS A 225 -8.33 3.33 -17.51
N THR A 226 -8.76 4.07 -18.52
CA THR A 226 -9.91 3.65 -19.33
C THR A 226 -9.62 2.31 -20.01
N GLU A 227 -10.66 1.59 -20.45
CA GLU A 227 -10.48 0.35 -21.21
C GLU A 227 -9.72 0.60 -22.53
N GLU A 228 -9.98 1.74 -23.19
CA GLU A 228 -9.26 2.16 -24.40
C GLU A 228 -7.76 2.39 -24.13
N ASP A 229 -7.43 3.18 -23.11
CA ASP A 229 -6.03 3.49 -22.75
C ASP A 229 -5.29 2.26 -22.24
N PHE A 230 -5.97 1.35 -21.53
CA PHE A 230 -5.42 0.05 -21.13
C PHE A 230 -5.08 -0.79 -22.36
N ASN A 231 -5.99 -0.90 -23.32
CA ASN A 231 -5.74 -1.64 -24.55
C ASN A 231 -4.62 -1.01 -25.39
N ALA A 232 -4.55 0.32 -25.46
CA ALA A 232 -3.45 1.04 -26.11
C ALA A 232 -2.10 0.74 -25.43
N TRP A 233 -2.08 0.74 -24.09
CA TRP A 233 -0.90 0.33 -23.32
C TRP A 233 -0.50 -1.13 -23.60
N VAL A 234 -1.46 -2.06 -23.67
CA VAL A 234 -1.20 -3.47 -24.03
C VAL A 234 -0.53 -3.58 -25.40
N GLN A 235 -1.04 -2.87 -26.42
CA GLN A 235 -0.44 -2.90 -27.76
C GLN A 235 0.99 -2.34 -27.75
N LYS A 236 1.22 -1.25 -27.01
CA LYS A 236 2.54 -0.63 -26.88
C LYS A 236 3.55 -1.57 -26.21
N MET A 237 3.15 -2.25 -25.14
CA MET A 237 3.99 -3.24 -24.45
C MET A 237 4.35 -4.43 -25.34
N LYS A 238 3.50 -4.78 -26.30
CA LYS A 238 3.76 -5.86 -27.28
C LYS A 238 4.56 -5.41 -28.50
N ALA A 239 4.59 -4.10 -28.77
CA ALA A 239 5.31 -3.56 -29.91
C ALA A 239 6.84 -3.71 -29.73
N PRO A 240 7.60 -3.96 -30.81
CA PRO A 240 9.05 -4.00 -30.74
C PRO A 240 9.61 -2.63 -30.32
N VAL A 241 10.72 -2.65 -29.58
CA VAL A 241 11.44 -1.43 -29.22
C VAL A 241 12.21 -0.93 -30.45
N THR A 242 11.95 0.32 -30.84
CA THR A 242 12.70 0.98 -31.92
C THR A 242 13.77 1.89 -31.30
N VAL A 243 15.04 1.57 -31.57
CA VAL A 243 16.19 2.33 -31.04
C VAL A 243 16.66 3.35 -32.09
N PRO A 244 16.58 4.66 -31.80
CA PRO A 244 17.10 5.69 -32.71
C PRO A 244 18.64 5.65 -32.77
N ALA A 245 19.21 6.17 -33.86
CA ALA A 245 20.67 6.22 -34.06
C ALA A 245 21.42 6.90 -32.89
N THR A 246 20.79 7.90 -32.25
CA THR A 246 21.34 8.61 -31.09
C THR A 246 21.48 7.75 -29.83
N ALA A 247 20.82 6.59 -29.78
CA ALA A 247 20.81 5.70 -28.62
C ALA A 247 21.55 4.37 -28.85
N GLN A 248 22.13 4.14 -30.04
CA GLN A 248 22.79 2.88 -30.39
C GLN A 248 23.98 2.56 -29.47
N LYS A 249 24.80 3.56 -29.16
CA LYS A 249 25.93 3.38 -28.23
C LYS A 249 25.46 2.96 -26.83
N GLY A 250 24.36 3.54 -26.37
CA GLY A 250 23.73 3.15 -25.10
C GLY A 250 23.16 1.73 -25.12
N GLU A 251 22.61 1.30 -26.26
CA GLU A 251 22.12 -0.06 -26.46
C GLU A 251 23.25 -1.09 -26.38
N GLU A 252 24.40 -0.82 -26.99
CA GLU A 252 25.59 -1.68 -26.92
C GLU A 252 26.08 -1.82 -25.47
N LEU A 253 26.24 -0.69 -24.77
CA LEU A 253 26.62 -0.69 -23.36
C LEU A 253 25.60 -1.43 -22.49
N PHE A 254 24.30 -1.29 -22.76
CA PHE A 254 23.25 -2.01 -22.06
C PHE A 254 23.32 -3.52 -22.29
N LYS A 255 23.59 -3.96 -23.53
CA LYS A 255 23.79 -5.38 -23.88
C LYS A 255 24.95 -6.00 -23.10
N GLU A 256 26.05 -5.28 -22.97
CA GLU A 256 27.25 -5.73 -22.27
C GLU A 256 27.09 -5.79 -20.75
N ASN A 257 26.37 -4.83 -20.16
CA ASN A 257 26.41 -4.59 -18.71
C ASN A 257 25.10 -4.93 -17.99
N CYS A 258 23.95 -4.89 -18.66
CA CYS A 258 22.64 -4.86 -18.01
C CYS A 258 21.76 -6.06 -18.38
N MET A 259 21.87 -6.58 -19.62
CA MET A 259 20.96 -7.62 -20.13
C MET A 259 21.06 -8.98 -19.43
N SER A 260 22.16 -9.25 -18.72
CA SER A 260 22.27 -10.46 -17.89
C SER A 260 21.22 -10.52 -16.79
N CYS A 261 20.75 -9.36 -16.33
CA CYS A 261 19.77 -9.23 -15.27
C CYS A 261 18.42 -8.67 -15.76
N HIS A 262 18.47 -7.64 -16.63
CA HIS A 262 17.29 -6.90 -17.07
C HIS A 262 16.81 -7.37 -18.44
N ALA A 263 15.56 -7.86 -18.50
CA ALA A 263 14.87 -8.11 -19.75
C ALA A 263 14.23 -6.82 -20.30
N ILE A 264 14.15 -6.73 -21.63
CA ILE A 264 13.40 -5.70 -22.37
C ILE A 264 12.26 -6.30 -23.19
N THR A 265 11.94 -7.57 -22.93
CA THR A 265 10.84 -8.32 -23.53
C THR A 265 10.03 -8.97 -22.42
N SER A 266 8.85 -9.50 -22.72
CA SER A 266 8.03 -10.20 -21.72
C SER A 266 8.71 -11.42 -21.10
N ASN A 267 9.69 -12.00 -21.79
CA ASN A 267 10.48 -13.12 -21.29
C ASN A 267 11.81 -12.61 -20.74
N GLY A 268 12.18 -13.08 -19.54
CA GLY A 268 13.40 -12.65 -18.87
C GLY A 268 13.84 -13.61 -17.77
N PRO A 269 15.07 -13.46 -17.28
CA PRO A 269 15.61 -14.30 -16.21
C PRO A 269 14.88 -14.13 -14.86
N GLY A 270 14.04 -13.10 -14.71
CA GLY A 270 13.26 -12.86 -13.49
C GLY A 270 14.11 -12.44 -12.28
N VAL A 271 15.39 -12.10 -12.49
CA VAL A 271 16.33 -11.74 -11.42
C VAL A 271 16.37 -10.24 -11.12
N ALA A 272 15.92 -9.41 -12.06
CA ALA A 272 15.84 -7.96 -11.91
C ALA A 272 14.60 -7.40 -12.62
N PRO A 273 14.19 -6.15 -12.30
CA PRO A 273 13.04 -5.51 -12.93
C PRO A 273 13.08 -5.59 -14.45
N ASN A 274 12.00 -6.05 -15.07
CA ASN A 274 11.81 -5.90 -16.52
C ASN A 274 11.87 -4.40 -16.87
N LEU A 275 12.51 -4.03 -17.98
CA LEU A 275 12.67 -2.64 -18.45
C LEU A 275 11.87 -2.35 -19.73
N LYS A 276 11.02 -3.27 -20.19
CA LYS A 276 10.03 -2.95 -21.23
C LYS A 276 9.06 -1.88 -20.71
N GLY A 277 8.80 -0.86 -21.52
CA GLY A 277 7.98 0.30 -21.15
C GLY A 277 8.59 1.16 -20.03
N PHE A 278 9.89 1.02 -19.76
CA PHE A 278 10.57 1.77 -18.69
C PHE A 278 10.42 3.27 -18.85
N ALA A 279 10.54 3.81 -20.06
CA ALA A 279 10.51 5.24 -20.32
C ALA A 279 9.17 5.92 -19.98
N ASP A 280 8.08 5.16 -19.88
CA ASP A 280 6.75 5.68 -19.53
C ASP A 280 6.40 5.47 -18.04
N ARG A 281 7.38 5.09 -17.21
CA ARG A 281 7.12 4.89 -15.79
C ARG A 281 7.07 6.21 -15.03
N ASP A 282 6.23 6.26 -14.01
CA ASP A 282 6.10 7.46 -13.16
C ASP A 282 7.29 7.61 -12.19
N THR A 283 7.88 6.49 -11.79
CA THR A 283 8.95 6.45 -10.79
C THR A 283 10.11 5.56 -11.23
N LEU A 284 11.27 5.82 -10.64
CA LEU A 284 12.46 5.00 -10.74
C LEU A 284 12.64 4.23 -9.42
N ALA A 285 12.80 2.90 -9.52
CA ALA A 285 12.93 2.01 -8.36
C ALA A 285 11.80 2.13 -7.30
N GLY A 286 10.63 2.69 -7.69
CA GLY A 286 9.46 2.94 -6.83
C GLY A 286 9.58 4.15 -5.90
N VAL A 287 10.73 4.82 -5.84
CA VAL A 287 10.99 5.86 -4.83
C VAL A 287 11.58 7.14 -5.39
N LEU A 288 12.33 7.06 -6.49
CA LEU A 288 12.94 8.23 -7.12
C LEU A 288 12.02 8.76 -8.22
N GLU A 289 12.13 10.07 -8.49
CA GLU A 289 11.55 10.67 -9.68
C GLU A 289 12.15 10.04 -10.94
N HIS A 290 11.33 9.86 -11.97
CA HIS A 290 11.73 9.24 -13.23
C HIS A 290 12.43 10.28 -14.16
N THR A 291 13.63 10.72 -13.79
CA THR A 291 14.41 11.68 -14.58
C THR A 291 15.77 11.12 -14.99
N PRO A 292 16.39 11.60 -16.10
CA PRO A 292 17.70 11.15 -16.55
C PRO A 292 18.79 11.26 -15.48
N GLU A 293 18.75 12.32 -14.68
CA GLU A 293 19.72 12.59 -13.61
C GLU A 293 19.60 11.55 -12.50
N LYS A 294 18.37 11.21 -12.11
CA LYS A 294 18.11 10.17 -11.10
C LYS A 294 18.41 8.78 -11.62
N MET A 295 18.21 8.52 -12.91
CA MET A 295 18.64 7.26 -13.55
C MET A 295 20.16 7.11 -13.52
N ALA A 296 20.89 8.16 -13.89
CA ALA A 296 22.34 8.16 -13.83
C ALA A 296 22.83 7.92 -12.39
N LEU A 297 22.26 8.62 -11.41
CA LEU A 297 22.54 8.43 -9.99
C LEU A 297 22.29 6.99 -9.53
N TRP A 298 21.15 6.41 -9.94
CA TRP A 298 20.81 5.03 -9.62
C TRP A 298 21.80 4.04 -10.22
N ILE A 299 22.16 4.17 -11.50
CA ILE A 299 23.13 3.29 -12.18
C ILE A 299 24.52 3.45 -11.54
N HIS A 300 24.88 4.67 -11.15
CA HIS A 300 26.17 4.97 -10.56
C HIS A 300 26.35 4.24 -9.22
N ASN A 301 25.42 4.42 -8.27
CA ASN A 301 25.45 3.72 -6.99
C ASN A 301 24.03 3.44 -6.44
N PRO A 302 23.44 2.27 -6.76
CA PRO A 302 22.11 1.90 -6.26
C PRO A 302 22.03 1.79 -4.73
N GLN A 303 23.13 1.42 -4.05
CA GLN A 303 23.13 1.16 -2.60
C GLN A 303 22.83 2.41 -1.78
N GLU A 304 23.30 3.58 -2.22
CA GLU A 304 23.02 4.85 -1.55
C GLU A 304 21.54 5.23 -1.61
N GLN A 305 20.86 4.82 -2.69
CA GLN A 305 19.46 5.13 -2.90
C GLN A 305 18.54 4.10 -2.23
N LYS A 306 18.97 2.83 -2.20
CA LYS A 306 18.17 1.72 -1.69
C LYS A 306 19.06 0.66 -1.02
N PRO A 307 19.42 0.83 0.26
CA PRO A 307 20.36 -0.04 0.96
C PRO A 307 19.98 -1.52 0.93
N GLY A 308 20.91 -2.39 0.58
CA GLY A 308 20.69 -3.85 0.52
C GLY A 308 20.00 -4.33 -0.75
N ASN A 309 19.76 -3.46 -1.74
CA ASN A 309 19.33 -3.92 -3.07
C ASN A 309 20.42 -4.82 -3.71
N LYS A 310 20.06 -5.64 -4.70
CA LYS A 310 20.98 -6.61 -5.33
C LYS A 310 21.60 -6.10 -6.64
N MET A 311 21.34 -4.86 -7.05
CA MET A 311 21.96 -4.28 -8.24
C MET A 311 23.37 -3.76 -7.89
N PRO A 312 24.42 -4.18 -8.62
CA PRO A 312 25.76 -3.66 -8.39
C PRO A 312 25.86 -2.19 -8.81
N ALA A 313 26.85 -1.48 -8.25
CA ALA A 313 27.23 -0.16 -8.72
C ALA A 313 27.99 -0.27 -10.05
N PHE A 314 27.72 0.66 -10.98
CA PHE A 314 28.41 0.71 -12.27
C PHE A 314 29.32 1.92 -12.43
N GLY A 315 29.16 2.97 -11.61
CA GLY A 315 30.02 4.15 -11.61
C GLY A 315 31.42 3.87 -11.06
N LYS A 316 32.45 4.42 -11.70
CA LYS A 316 33.86 4.23 -11.28
C LYS A 316 34.13 4.65 -9.83
N GLU A 317 33.49 5.71 -9.34
CA GLU A 317 33.68 6.16 -7.94
C GLU A 317 33.08 5.20 -6.91
N ALA A 318 32.16 4.33 -7.34
CA ALA A 318 31.52 3.31 -6.52
C ALA A 318 32.03 1.89 -6.85
N ASN A 319 33.30 1.77 -7.30
CA ASN A 319 33.95 0.51 -7.71
C ASN A 319 33.34 -0.18 -8.95
N GLY A 320 32.59 0.57 -9.76
CA GLY A 320 32.09 0.11 -11.05
C GLY A 320 33.09 0.30 -12.19
N LYS A 321 32.66 0.01 -13.43
CA LYS A 321 33.51 0.02 -14.63
C LYS A 321 33.21 1.17 -15.61
N LEU A 322 32.07 1.83 -15.46
CA LEU A 322 31.57 2.82 -16.41
C LEU A 322 31.92 4.24 -15.97
N ASP A 323 32.31 5.08 -16.92
CA ASP A 323 32.38 6.53 -16.70
C ASP A 323 31.02 7.21 -16.94
N ASP A 324 30.95 8.50 -16.58
CA ASP A 324 29.73 9.30 -16.66
C ASP A 324 29.19 9.43 -18.09
N ALA A 325 30.07 9.44 -19.10
CA ALA A 325 29.65 9.52 -20.49
C ALA A 325 28.98 8.20 -20.91
N GLN A 326 29.54 7.06 -20.54
CA GLN A 326 28.94 5.75 -20.77
C GLN A 326 27.60 5.58 -20.03
N ILE A 327 27.51 6.04 -18.77
CA ILE A 327 26.25 6.00 -18.02
C ILE A 327 25.20 6.87 -18.70
N LYS A 328 25.56 8.07 -19.18
CA LYS A 328 24.66 8.95 -19.92
C LYS A 328 24.16 8.32 -21.23
N ASP A 329 25.03 7.61 -21.94
CA ASP A 329 24.64 6.86 -23.14
C ASP A 329 23.60 5.77 -22.80
N ILE A 330 23.81 5.02 -21.71
CA ILE A 330 22.84 4.02 -21.22
C ILE A 330 21.50 4.68 -20.86
N VAL A 331 21.53 5.80 -20.12
CA VAL A 331 20.31 6.54 -19.77
C VAL A 331 19.55 6.98 -21.01
N THR A 332 20.25 7.48 -22.03
CA THR A 332 19.65 7.88 -23.31
C THR A 332 18.95 6.69 -23.98
N TYR A 333 19.57 5.50 -23.92
CA TYR A 333 18.94 4.26 -24.40
C TYR A 333 17.71 3.86 -23.57
N LEU A 334 17.79 3.91 -22.25
CA LEU A 334 16.67 3.57 -21.37
C LEU A 334 15.43 4.43 -21.63
N GLN A 335 15.61 5.71 -21.98
CA GLN A 335 14.52 6.62 -22.36
C GLN A 335 13.83 6.26 -23.68
N THR A 336 14.41 5.33 -24.47
CA THR A 336 13.80 4.83 -25.70
C THR A 336 12.93 3.59 -25.47
N LEU A 337 13.03 2.96 -24.28
CA LEU A 337 12.31 1.75 -23.91
C LEU A 337 10.85 2.04 -23.56
N LYS A 338 10.04 2.23 -24.59
CA LYS A 338 8.59 2.44 -24.54
C LYS A 338 7.80 1.13 -24.69
#